data_AF-H2T5Q3-F1
#
_entry.id   AF-H2T5Q3-F1
#
_cell.length_a   1.000
_cell.length_b   1.000
_cell.length_c   1.000
_cell.angle_alpha   90.00
_cell.angle_beta   90.00
_cell.angle_gamma   90.00
#
_symmetry.space_group_name_H-M   'P 1'
#
loop_
_entity.id
_entity.type
_entity.pdbx_description
1 polymer ?
#
loop_
_entity_poly.entity_id
_entity_poly.type
_entity_poly.pdbx_seq_one_letter_code
_entity_poly.pdbx_strand_id
1 'polypeptide(L)'
;MASTSAAVCLRRALLRRFAPRRLPALNRPLCSSNQEPQKDTTAKRSALRPGPSSTHDWIGPPNPLSNLRPIVYHIPENETELEKRLRHLRQDTEDWNQDFWANQNITFSKEKEAFIVSHLQAKGLGLRDEQGEGTWPLRTSHSS
;
A
#
# COMPACT_ATOMS: atom_id res chain seq x y z
N MET A 1 35.94 -58.10 24.39
CA MET A 1 35.18 -57.04 25.07
C MET A 1 36.12 -55.86 25.30
N ALA A 2 36.05 -54.85 24.44
CA ALA A 2 36.81 -53.61 24.60
C ALA A 2 35.85 -52.47 24.25
N SER A 3 35.40 -51.77 25.28
CA SER A 3 34.48 -50.64 25.18
C SER A 3 35.32 -49.37 25.12
N THR A 4 35.49 -48.77 23.95
CA THR A 4 36.12 -47.47 23.79
C THR A 4 35.09 -46.36 23.92
N SER A 5 35.16 -45.65 25.04
CA SER A 5 34.41 -44.43 25.33
C SER A 5 34.90 -43.28 24.44
N ALA A 6 34.01 -42.70 23.63
CA ALA A 6 34.31 -41.52 22.82
C ALA A 6 33.74 -40.27 23.49
N ALA A 7 34.61 -39.38 23.95
CA ALA A 7 34.26 -38.08 24.51
C ALA A 7 33.69 -37.15 23.43
N VAL A 8 32.48 -36.64 23.66
CA VAL A 8 31.81 -35.67 22.79
C VAL A 8 32.40 -34.28 23.02
N CYS A 9 33.14 -33.75 22.03
CA CYS A 9 33.58 -32.37 22.01
C CYS A 9 32.43 -31.42 21.64
N LEU A 10 31.94 -30.65 22.62
CA LEU A 10 31.03 -29.53 22.43
C LEU A 10 31.71 -28.40 21.63
N ARG A 11 31.35 -28.23 20.36
CA ARG A 11 31.77 -27.09 19.54
C ARG A 11 31.00 -25.84 19.98
N ARG A 12 31.70 -24.85 20.53
CA ARG A 12 31.18 -23.50 20.79
C ARG A 12 30.78 -22.83 19.47
N ALA A 13 29.49 -22.60 19.27
CA ALA A 13 28.98 -21.82 18.15
C ALA A 13 29.35 -20.34 18.32
N LEU A 14 30.06 -19.78 17.35
CA LEU A 14 30.34 -18.35 17.26
C LEU A 14 29.04 -17.61 16.90
N LEU A 15 28.53 -16.80 17.81
CA LEU A 15 27.44 -15.86 17.54
C LEU A 15 27.89 -14.86 16.48
N ARG A 16 27.44 -15.06 15.23
CA ARG A 16 27.56 -14.06 14.17
C ARG A 16 26.75 -12.83 14.60
N ARG A 17 27.46 -11.75 14.96
CA ARG A 17 26.86 -10.42 15.13
C ARG A 17 26.23 -10.01 13.80
N PHE A 18 24.90 -9.97 13.73
CA PHE A 18 24.19 -9.38 12.61
C PHE A 18 24.46 -7.86 12.63
N ALA A 19 25.23 -7.39 11.66
CA ALA A 19 25.36 -5.96 11.39
C ALA A 19 24.04 -5.44 10.81
N PRO A 20 23.48 -4.32 11.30
CA PRO A 20 22.25 -3.76 10.75
C PRO A 20 22.55 -3.22 9.35
N ARG A 21 21.93 -3.82 8.33
CA ARG A 21 21.87 -3.23 6.99
C ARG A 21 21.12 -1.90 7.12
N ARG A 22 21.78 -0.78 6.77
CA ARG A 22 21.11 0.50 6.56
C ARG A 22 20.11 0.33 5.43
N LEU A 23 18.81 0.36 5.77
CA LEU A 23 17.74 0.42 4.78
C LEU A 23 17.80 1.80 4.11
N PRO A 24 17.79 1.91 2.76
CA PRO A 24 17.64 3.20 2.11
C PRO A 24 16.27 3.77 2.49
N ALA A 25 16.22 5.10 2.63
CA ALA A 25 15.02 5.84 3.00
C ALA A 25 13.87 5.46 2.06
N LEU A 26 12.86 4.78 2.62
CA LEU A 26 11.57 4.63 1.96
C LEU A 26 11.02 6.02 1.73
N ASN A 27 10.85 6.40 0.46
CA ASN A 27 9.94 7.47 0.09
C ASN A 27 8.56 7.08 0.63
N ARG A 28 8.17 7.70 1.75
CA ARG A 28 6.79 7.69 2.23
C ARG A 28 5.92 8.24 1.10
N PRO A 29 4.89 7.53 0.61
CA PRO A 29 3.82 8.21 -0.08
C PRO A 29 3.19 9.12 0.97
N LEU A 30 3.36 10.43 0.79
CA LEU A 30 2.63 11.43 1.54
C LEU A 30 1.16 11.23 1.20
N CYS A 31 0.43 10.61 2.11
CA CYS A 31 -1.03 10.54 2.06
C CYS A 31 -1.52 11.98 2.27
N SER A 32 -1.71 12.71 1.18
CA SER A 32 -2.46 13.97 1.17
C SER A 32 -3.92 13.61 1.44
N SER A 33 -4.27 13.59 2.72
CA SER A 33 -5.63 13.81 3.19
C SER A 33 -6.00 15.23 2.78
N ASN A 34 -6.67 15.31 1.63
CA ASN A 34 -7.49 16.40 1.11
C ASN A 34 -7.99 15.92 -0.27
N GLN A 35 -8.85 14.89 -0.26
CA GLN A 35 -9.70 14.62 -1.41
C GLN A 35 -11.09 15.13 -1.06
N GLU A 36 -11.33 16.41 -1.38
CA GLU A 36 -12.67 16.92 -1.52
C GLU A 36 -13.43 16.11 -2.58
N PRO A 37 -14.75 15.94 -2.48
CA PRO A 37 -15.55 15.32 -3.52
C PRO A 37 -15.60 16.27 -4.73
N GLN A 38 -14.57 16.19 -5.57
CA GLN A 38 -14.47 16.90 -6.83
C GLN A 38 -15.51 16.30 -7.78
N LYS A 39 -16.60 17.05 -7.93
CA LYS A 39 -17.58 16.92 -9.01
C LYS A 39 -16.87 16.80 -10.35
N ASP A 40 -17.43 15.97 -11.22
CA ASP A 40 -17.06 15.75 -12.62
C ASP A 40 -16.29 16.91 -13.26
N THR A 41 -14.97 16.76 -13.32
CA THR A 41 -14.19 17.28 -14.43
C THR A 41 -13.31 16.13 -14.89
N THR A 42 -13.44 15.81 -16.17
CA THR A 42 -12.57 14.92 -16.94
C THR A 42 -11.14 15.46 -16.91
N ALA A 43 -10.47 15.30 -15.78
CA ALA A 43 -9.07 15.61 -15.62
C ALA A 43 -8.28 14.61 -16.48
N LYS A 44 -7.85 15.10 -17.64
CA LYS A 44 -6.88 14.54 -18.57
C LYS A 44 -5.65 13.95 -17.86
N ARG A 45 -5.75 12.77 -17.26
CA ARG A 45 -4.58 11.99 -16.79
C ARG A 45 -4.92 10.56 -16.37
N SER A 46 -5.53 9.79 -17.27
CA SER A 46 -5.30 8.33 -17.29
C SER A 46 -4.37 8.06 -18.47
N ALA A 47 -3.15 7.62 -18.12
CA ALA A 47 -2.10 7.28 -19.04
C ALA A 47 -2.61 6.40 -20.18
N LEU A 48 -2.10 6.67 -21.38
CA LEU A 48 -2.14 5.84 -22.58
C LEU A 48 -2.13 4.36 -22.20
N ARG A 49 -3.31 3.75 -22.06
CA ARG A 49 -3.41 2.29 -22.00
C ARG A 49 -3.20 1.85 -23.44
N PRO A 50 -2.05 1.23 -23.77
CA PRO A 50 -1.85 0.75 -25.12
C PRO A 50 -2.87 -0.37 -25.39
N GLY A 51 -3.22 -0.56 -26.66
CA GLY A 51 -3.88 -1.79 -27.06
C GLY A 51 -3.01 -3.01 -26.71
N PRO A 52 -3.60 -4.22 -26.70
CA PRO A 52 -2.84 -5.43 -26.45
C PRO A 52 -1.63 -5.53 -27.39
N SER A 53 -0.43 -5.71 -26.83
CA SER A 53 0.79 -5.90 -27.62
C SER A 53 0.81 -7.29 -28.22
N SER A 54 1.58 -7.50 -29.30
CA SER A 54 1.69 -8.79 -30.02
C SER A 54 2.59 -9.83 -29.33
N THR A 55 3.32 -9.46 -28.25
CA THR A 55 4.33 -10.37 -27.69
C THR A 55 4.28 -10.54 -26.19
N HIS A 56 3.96 -9.48 -25.44
CA HIS A 56 4.00 -9.51 -23.97
C HIS A 56 2.83 -8.77 -23.34
N ASP A 57 2.47 -9.18 -22.13
CA ASP A 57 1.53 -8.43 -21.31
C ASP A 57 2.11 -7.06 -20.95
N TRP A 58 1.29 -6.02 -21.04
CA TRP A 58 1.67 -4.69 -20.64
C TRP A 58 1.21 -4.42 -19.20
N ILE A 59 2.13 -3.94 -18.36
CA ILE A 59 1.85 -3.63 -16.95
C ILE A 59 1.99 -2.12 -16.74
N GLY A 60 0.86 -1.47 -16.45
CA GLY A 60 0.79 -0.02 -16.32
C GLY A 60 1.35 0.55 -15.02
N PRO A 61 1.36 1.89 -14.85
CA PRO A 61 1.69 2.53 -13.59
C PRO A 61 0.66 2.17 -12.50
N PRO A 62 1.01 2.28 -11.19
CA PRO A 62 0.06 2.03 -10.10
C PRO A 62 -1.19 2.90 -10.23
N ASN A 63 -2.36 2.29 -10.04
CA ASN A 63 -3.63 2.99 -9.98
C ASN A 63 -3.70 3.85 -8.70
N PRO A 64 -4.09 5.13 -8.78
CA PRO A 64 -4.11 6.02 -7.62
C PRO A 64 -5.11 5.62 -6.52
N LEU A 65 -6.16 4.85 -6.85
CA LEU A 65 -7.18 4.42 -5.89
C LEU A 65 -6.87 3.05 -5.30
N SER A 66 -6.69 2.03 -6.14
CA SER A 66 -6.45 0.65 -5.69
C SER A 66 -4.99 0.38 -5.32
N ASN A 67 -4.03 1.24 -5.74
CA ASN A 67 -2.58 1.01 -5.70
C ASN A 67 -2.06 -0.17 -6.53
N LEU A 68 -2.96 -0.91 -7.20
CA LEU A 68 -2.60 -2.05 -8.04
C LEU A 68 -2.21 -1.59 -9.45
N ARG A 69 -1.41 -2.40 -10.15
CA ARG A 69 -0.97 -2.10 -11.52
C ARG A 69 -1.96 -2.71 -12.52
N PRO A 70 -2.55 -1.93 -13.44
CA PRO A 70 -3.42 -2.48 -14.47
C PRO A 70 -2.61 -3.32 -15.45
N ILE A 71 -3.18 -4.44 -15.90
CA ILE A 71 -2.57 -5.35 -16.87
C ILE A 71 -3.40 -5.30 -18.15
N VAL A 72 -2.72 -5.17 -19.30
CA VAL A 72 -3.32 -5.41 -20.61
C VAL A 72 -2.71 -6.69 -21.15
N TYR A 73 -3.50 -7.76 -21.16
CA TYR A 73 -3.05 -9.07 -21.64
C TYR A 73 -2.79 -9.03 -23.14
N HIS A 74 -1.68 -9.64 -23.57
CA HIS A 74 -1.43 -9.91 -24.97
C HIS A 74 -2.48 -10.89 -25.53
N ILE A 75 -2.88 -10.65 -26.78
CA ILE A 75 -3.78 -11.53 -27.53
C ILE A 75 -2.96 -12.14 -28.67
N PRO A 76 -2.64 -13.45 -28.62
CA PRO A 76 -1.93 -14.11 -29.71
C PRO A 76 -2.78 -14.20 -30.96
N GLU A 77 -2.14 -14.13 -32.14
CA GLU A 77 -2.84 -14.19 -33.43
C GLU A 77 -3.61 -15.50 -33.64
N ASN A 78 -3.08 -16.61 -33.10
CA ASN A 78 -3.66 -17.95 -33.16
C ASN A 78 -4.25 -18.38 -31.80
N GLU A 79 -4.90 -17.47 -31.06
CA GLU A 79 -5.49 -17.76 -29.74
C GLU A 79 -6.51 -18.91 -29.85
N THR A 80 -6.28 -19.98 -29.09
CA THR A 80 -7.25 -21.06 -28.97
C THR A 80 -8.44 -20.63 -28.10
N GLU A 81 -9.62 -21.26 -28.29
CA GLU A 81 -10.80 -20.96 -27.46
C GLU A 81 -10.56 -21.16 -25.96
N LEU A 82 -9.70 -22.11 -25.57
CA LEU A 82 -9.32 -22.33 -24.18
C LEU A 82 -8.44 -21.20 -23.64
N GLU A 83 -7.44 -20.75 -24.41
CA GLU A 83 -6.58 -19.62 -24.02
C GLU A 83 -7.39 -18.34 -23.89
N LYS A 84 -8.32 -18.11 -24.82
CA LYS A 84 -9.26 -17.00 -24.77
C LYS A 84 -10.07 -17.03 -23.48
N ARG A 85 -10.71 -18.16 -23.14
CA ARG A 85 -11.48 -18.30 -21.89
C ARG A 85 -10.62 -18.03 -20.66
N LEU A 86 -9.41 -18.57 -20.64
CA LEU A 86 -8.46 -18.35 -19.55
C LEU A 86 -8.10 -16.85 -19.42
N ARG A 87 -7.86 -16.16 -20.53
CA ARG A 87 -7.57 -14.71 -20.53
C ARG A 87 -8.74 -13.90 -19.99
N HIS A 88 -9.98 -14.22 -20.35
CA HIS A 88 -11.16 -13.53 -19.81
C HIS A 88 -11.28 -13.76 -18.30
N LEU A 89 -11.14 -15.01 -17.82
CA LEU A 89 -11.16 -15.30 -16.38
C LEU A 89 -10.11 -14.52 -15.60
N ARG A 90 -8.90 -14.36 -16.17
CA ARG A 90 -7.85 -13.53 -15.56
C ARG A 90 -8.22 -12.05 -15.54
N GLN A 91 -8.81 -11.54 -16.62
CA GLN A 91 -9.28 -10.16 -16.68
C GLN A 91 -10.38 -9.90 -15.65
N ASP A 92 -11.39 -10.77 -15.58
CA ASP A 92 -12.50 -10.66 -14.64
C ASP A 92 -12.00 -10.67 -13.19
N THR A 93 -11.01 -11.52 -12.90
CA THR A 93 -10.37 -11.58 -11.58
C THR A 93 -9.59 -10.31 -11.26
N GLU A 94 -8.84 -9.77 -12.22
CA GLU A 94 -8.08 -8.53 -12.03
C GLU A 94 -9.01 -7.32 -11.87
N ASP A 95 -10.08 -7.23 -12.66
CA ASP A 95 -11.07 -6.15 -12.55
C ASP A 95 -11.75 -6.19 -11.18
N TRP A 96 -12.16 -7.38 -10.71
CA TRP A 96 -12.69 -7.55 -9.36
C TRP A 96 -11.67 -7.16 -8.28
N ASN A 97 -10.40 -7.55 -8.43
CA ASN A 97 -9.33 -7.23 -7.49
C ASN A 97 -9.08 -5.71 -7.43
N GLN A 98 -9.09 -5.04 -8.57
CA GLN A 98 -8.96 -3.58 -8.68
C GLN A 98 -10.10 -2.87 -7.94
N ASP A 99 -11.35 -3.27 -8.22
CA ASP A 99 -12.53 -2.68 -7.60
C ASP A 99 -12.57 -2.94 -6.10
N PHE A 100 -12.23 -4.15 -5.67
CA PHE A 100 -12.14 -4.51 -4.27
C PHE A 100 -11.17 -3.60 -3.52
N TRP A 101 -9.92 -3.48 -4.01
CA TRP A 101 -8.90 -2.65 -3.34
C TRP A 101 -9.19 -1.16 -3.44
N ALA A 102 -9.77 -0.68 -4.54
CA ALA A 102 -10.21 0.70 -4.62
C ALA A 102 -11.23 1.01 -3.52
N ASN A 103 -12.25 0.16 -3.37
CA ASN A 103 -13.28 0.32 -2.35
C ASN A 103 -12.72 0.21 -0.93
N GLN A 104 -11.84 -0.76 -0.66
CA GLN A 104 -11.19 -0.90 0.65
C GLN A 104 -10.34 0.33 1.01
N ASN A 105 -9.54 0.84 0.06
CA ASN A 105 -8.69 2.00 0.31
C ASN A 105 -9.51 3.27 0.58
N ILE A 106 -10.62 3.46 -0.15
CA ILE A 106 -11.55 4.57 0.07
C ILE A 106 -12.16 4.48 1.46
N THR A 107 -12.72 3.32 1.83
CA THR A 107 -13.36 3.12 3.13
C THR A 107 -12.38 3.29 4.28
N PHE A 108 -11.20 2.66 4.19
CA PHE A 108 -10.16 2.78 5.20
C PHE A 108 -9.71 4.23 5.39
N SER A 109 -9.54 4.99 4.31
CA SER A 109 -9.12 6.39 4.40
C SER A 109 -10.16 7.23 5.14
N LYS A 110 -11.45 7.05 4.84
CA LYS A 110 -12.56 7.74 5.51
C LYS A 110 -12.62 7.40 7.01
N GLU A 111 -12.57 6.11 7.34
CA GLU A 111 -12.63 5.66 8.73
C GLU A 111 -11.42 6.13 9.54
N LYS A 112 -10.24 6.11 8.93
CA LYS A 112 -9.01 6.64 9.52
C LYS A 112 -9.13 8.14 9.82
N GLU A 113 -9.65 8.94 8.89
CA GLU A 113 -9.86 10.37 9.09
C GLU A 113 -10.86 10.62 10.24
N ALA A 114 -11.99 9.92 10.27
CA ALA A 114 -12.97 10.02 11.34
C ALA A 114 -12.38 9.62 12.71
N PHE A 115 -11.57 8.56 12.75
CA PHE A 115 -10.86 8.15 13.96
C PHE A 115 -9.87 9.21 14.43
N ILE A 116 -9.08 9.80 13.52
CA ILE A 116 -8.14 10.86 13.87
C ILE A 116 -8.87 12.07 14.46
N VAL A 117 -9.96 12.51 13.82
CA VAL A 117 -10.76 13.65 14.29
C VAL A 117 -11.34 13.38 15.69
N SER A 118 -11.99 12.23 15.89
CA SER A 118 -12.59 11.90 17.18
C SER A 118 -11.53 11.73 18.29
N HIS A 119 -10.38 11.12 17.99
CA HIS A 119 -9.29 10.96 18.95
C HIS A 119 -8.62 12.28 19.32
N LEU A 120 -8.50 13.22 18.37
CA LEU A 120 -8.01 14.56 18.65
C LEU A 120 -8.98 15.32 19.55
N GLN A 121 -10.27 15.30 19.23
CA GLN A 121 -11.33 15.93 20.04
C GLN A 121 -11.38 15.36 21.47
N ALA A 122 -11.27 14.04 21.62
CA ALA A 122 -11.25 13.39 22.94
C ALA A 122 -10.05 13.80 23.80
N LYS A 123 -8.93 14.17 23.16
CA LYS A 123 -7.75 14.71 23.84
C LYS A 123 -7.82 16.23 24.10
N GLY A 124 -8.94 16.87 23.77
CA GLY A 124 -9.11 18.32 23.86
C GLY A 124 -8.27 19.10 22.85
N LEU A 125 -7.80 18.43 21.78
CA LEU A 125 -7.05 19.06 20.69
C LEU A 125 -7.99 19.20 19.49
N GLY A 126 -8.29 20.43 19.10
CA GLY A 126 -9.06 20.70 17.88
C GLY A 126 -8.22 20.44 16.62
N LEU A 127 -8.89 20.10 15.51
CA LEU A 127 -8.30 20.25 14.18
C LEU A 127 -7.97 21.75 14.04
N ARG A 128 -6.72 22.09 13.71
CA ARG A 128 -6.27 23.48 13.63
C ARG A 128 -7.09 24.21 12.57
N ASP A 129 -7.73 25.31 12.94
CA ASP A 129 -8.51 26.13 11.99
C ASP A 129 -7.61 26.72 10.90
N GLU A 130 -8.18 27.09 9.77
CA GLU A 130 -7.50 27.65 8.58
C GLU A 130 -6.62 28.89 8.89
N GLN A 131 -6.80 29.54 10.04
CA GLN A 131 -5.94 30.65 10.50
C GLN A 131 -4.67 30.21 11.25
N GLY A 132 -4.45 28.92 11.51
CA GLY A 132 -3.25 28.44 12.19
C GLY A 132 -3.20 28.72 13.70
N GLU A 133 -4.28 29.19 14.32
CA GLU A 133 -4.32 29.40 15.76
C GLU A 133 -4.78 28.10 16.45
N GLY A 134 -3.82 27.20 16.71
CA GLY A 134 -4.06 26.06 17.58
C GLY A 134 -4.15 26.55 19.01
N THR A 135 -5.34 26.56 19.59
CA THR A 135 -5.54 26.88 21.01
C THR A 135 -4.94 25.75 21.86
N TRP A 136 -3.67 25.87 22.19
CA TRP A 136 -3.06 25.01 23.21
C TRP A 136 -3.71 25.33 24.56
N PRO A 137 -4.13 24.33 25.35
CA PRO A 137 -4.62 24.59 26.70
C PRO A 137 -3.51 25.29 27.48
N LEU A 138 -3.80 26.48 28.02
CA LEU A 138 -2.87 27.21 28.87
C LEU A 138 -2.44 26.27 30.01
N ARG A 139 -1.14 25.95 30.03
CA ARG A 139 -0.50 25.22 31.13
C ARG A 139 -0.66 26.06 32.38
N THR A 140 -1.58 25.68 33.26
CA THR A 140 -1.69 26.30 34.59
C THR A 140 -0.48 25.89 35.41
N SER A 141 0.51 26.78 35.45
CA SER A 141 1.62 26.72 36.39
C SER A 141 1.06 26.88 37.80
N HIS A 142 0.91 25.76 38.50
CA HIS A 142 0.76 25.76 39.95
C HIS A 142 2.15 26.05 40.53
N SER A 143 2.36 27.29 40.97
CA SER A 143 3.50 27.70 41.76
C SER A 143 3.22 27.32 43.22
N SER A 144 4.08 26.47 43.78
CA SER A 144 4.10 26.12 45.22
C SER A 144 4.51 27.29 46.11
#